data_AF-A0A8T6FGA3-F1
#
_entry.id   AF-A0A8T6FGA3-F1
#
_cell.length_a   1.000
_cell.length_b   1.000
_cell.length_c   1.000
_cell.angle_alpha   90.00
_cell.angle_beta   90.00
_cell.angle_gamma   90.00
#
_symmetry.space_group_name_H-M   'P 1'
#
loop_
_entity.id
_entity.type
_entity.pdbx_description
1 polymer ?
#
loop_
_entity_poly.entity_id
_entity_poly.type
_entity_poly.pdbx_seq_one_letter_code
_entity_poly.pdbx_strand_id
1 'polypeptide(L)'
;MAAVTRDQKEALYRDGFVVLPSVIPAEHVADARRTVFAAIGRQRADALALGRNPDAEQAKQAAESARMSTGAGGDGVFVDLIHATPLAAIVQELIGDVLPVRGCQLPTNFPTDPGDHINESGYPDRDTPFHGWHGHLDGLWNGAAPMHQRTDRKMTAAENKAWFQDPSRNGCRRAFPEHATNIMGFTALVAVALSDQTEEGSGNLGLLKGAHHRMERFFQEQRDAGGPLGPDGPGWPRIDTDAPNGNGLRHYPDAVRNAFPDGGTTTADGKFWPRPTQVKMAPGDAAIVLHAVPHCATRVAGTEPRLMAYFRITSAARPEANHRVHPEALCDIWSEWPGMADVVHAHRTAT
;
A
#
# COMPACT_ATOMS: atom_id res chain seq x y z
N MET A 1 -13.07 27.53 1.40
CA MET A 1 -12.16 26.40 1.70
C MET A 1 -12.78 25.15 1.11
N ALA A 2 -12.00 24.28 0.47
CA ALA A 2 -12.51 22.95 0.14
C ALA A 2 -12.75 22.22 1.46
N ALA A 3 -13.98 21.78 1.70
CA ALA A 3 -14.38 21.09 2.92
C ALA A 3 -14.91 19.71 2.55
N VAL A 4 -14.68 18.73 3.41
CA VAL A 4 -15.18 17.37 3.20
C VAL A 4 -16.68 17.36 3.53
N THR A 5 -17.49 16.95 2.56
CA THR A 5 -18.94 16.84 2.76
C THR A 5 -19.29 15.72 3.75
N ARG A 6 -20.48 15.79 4.36
CA ARG A 6 -20.95 14.71 5.24
C ARG A 6 -20.97 13.36 4.50
N ASP A 7 -21.46 13.33 3.27
CA ASP A 7 -21.50 12.10 2.46
C ASP A 7 -20.11 11.51 2.19
N GLN A 8 -19.10 12.36 1.99
CA GLN A 8 -17.71 11.94 1.87
C GLN A 8 -17.15 11.36 3.16
N LYS A 9 -17.52 11.93 4.32
CA LYS A 9 -17.14 11.36 5.63
C LYS A 9 -17.87 10.02 5.89
N GLU A 10 -19.15 9.92 5.54
CA GLU A 10 -19.91 8.67 5.60
C GLU A 10 -19.30 7.59 4.70
N ALA A 11 -18.87 7.96 3.49
CA ALA A 11 -18.15 7.07 2.59
C ALA A 11 -16.82 6.62 3.19
N LEU A 12 -16.02 7.54 3.74
CA LEU A 12 -14.77 7.19 4.40
C LEU A 12 -15.00 6.23 5.57
N TYR A 13 -16.04 6.45 6.39
CA TYR A 13 -16.40 5.55 7.49
C TYR A 13 -16.76 4.16 7.00
N ARG A 14 -17.70 4.06 6.05
CA ARG A 14 -18.23 2.79 5.55
C ARG A 14 -17.23 2.01 4.71
N ASP A 15 -16.50 2.71 3.84
CA ASP A 15 -15.71 2.11 2.76
C ASP A 15 -14.21 2.04 3.10
N GLY A 16 -13.76 2.82 4.08
CA GLY A 16 -12.36 2.94 4.47
C GLY A 16 -11.54 3.84 3.55
N PHE A 17 -12.18 4.50 2.58
CA PHE A 17 -11.55 5.50 1.72
C PHE A 17 -12.56 6.51 1.18
N VAL A 18 -12.04 7.64 0.69
CA VAL A 18 -12.79 8.64 -0.06
C VAL A 18 -11.96 9.20 -1.20
N VAL A 19 -12.59 9.42 -2.36
CA VAL A 19 -11.98 10.10 -3.52
C VAL A 19 -12.38 11.58 -3.53
N LEU A 20 -11.41 12.42 -3.85
CA LEU A 20 -11.48 13.87 -3.89
C LEU A 20 -11.19 14.32 -5.34
N PRO A 21 -12.24 14.52 -6.15
CA PRO A 21 -12.06 14.84 -7.56
C PRO A 21 -11.39 16.20 -7.76
N SER A 22 -10.42 16.26 -8.67
CA SER A 22 -9.75 17.49 -9.12
C SER A 22 -9.25 18.39 -7.98
N VAL A 23 -8.88 17.78 -6.85
CA VAL A 23 -8.41 18.51 -5.66
C VAL A 23 -7.00 19.05 -5.86
N ILE A 24 -6.23 18.47 -6.77
CA ILE A 24 -4.89 18.91 -7.14
C ILE A 24 -4.96 19.75 -8.43
N PRO A 25 -4.48 21.00 -8.43
CA PRO A 25 -4.47 21.83 -9.63
C PRO A 25 -3.63 21.21 -10.75
N ALA A 26 -4.04 21.46 -12.00
CA ALA A 26 -3.43 20.86 -13.17
C ALA A 26 -1.94 21.22 -13.32
N GLU A 27 -1.50 22.42 -12.91
CA GLU A 27 -0.08 22.78 -12.94
C GLU A 27 0.77 21.88 -12.03
N HIS A 28 0.31 21.58 -10.82
CA HIS A 28 1.04 20.70 -9.89
C HIS A 28 1.16 19.27 -10.43
N VAL A 29 0.09 18.77 -11.08
CA VAL A 29 0.13 17.47 -11.76
C VAL A 29 1.14 17.49 -12.91
N ALA A 30 1.13 18.53 -13.74
CA ALA A 30 2.04 18.65 -14.88
C ALA A 30 3.51 18.71 -14.44
N ASP A 31 3.83 19.49 -13.41
CA ASP A 31 5.18 19.63 -12.87
C ASP A 31 5.67 18.32 -12.24
N ALA A 32 4.83 17.64 -11.46
CA ALA A 32 5.17 16.33 -10.89
C ALA A 32 5.46 15.29 -11.99
N ARG A 33 4.62 15.22 -13.03
CA ARG A 33 4.83 14.33 -14.19
C ARG A 33 6.13 14.65 -14.92
N ARG A 34 6.41 15.93 -15.16
CA ARG A 34 7.66 16.37 -15.80
C ARG A 34 8.87 15.89 -15.00
N THR A 35 8.83 16.00 -13.68
CA THR A 35 9.91 15.54 -12.80
C THR A 35 10.10 14.02 -12.86
N VAL A 36 9.00 13.25 -12.84
CA VAL A 36 9.06 11.78 -13.00
C VAL A 36 9.64 11.38 -14.36
N PHE A 37 9.17 11.96 -15.46
CA PHE A 37 9.69 11.63 -16.79
C PHE A 37 11.15 12.06 -16.98
N ALA A 38 11.55 13.20 -16.41
CA ALA A 38 12.95 13.62 -16.43
C ALA A 38 13.83 12.64 -15.64
N ALA A 39 13.35 12.11 -14.51
CA ALA A 39 14.07 11.07 -13.75
C ALA A 39 14.22 9.78 -14.55
N ILE A 40 13.13 9.27 -15.16
CA ILE A 40 13.17 8.08 -16.03
C ILE A 40 14.14 8.29 -17.21
N GLY A 41 14.12 9.47 -17.83
CA GLY A 41 15.03 9.83 -18.92
C GLY A 41 16.50 9.80 -18.50
N ARG A 42 16.82 10.34 -17.31
CA ARG A 42 18.18 10.28 -16.74
C ARG A 42 18.61 8.84 -16.45
N GLN A 43 17.76 8.05 -15.79
CA GLN A 43 18.06 6.64 -15.50
C GLN A 43 18.37 5.84 -16.77
N ARG A 44 17.61 6.08 -17.85
CA ARG A 44 17.87 5.44 -19.14
C ARG A 44 19.21 5.88 -19.72
N ALA A 45 19.56 7.15 -19.63
CA ALA A 45 20.84 7.67 -20.09
C ALA A 45 22.01 7.04 -19.29
N ASP A 46 21.87 6.96 -17.97
CA ASP A 46 22.87 6.33 -17.08
C ASP A 46 23.04 4.84 -17.42
N ALA A 47 21.93 4.12 -17.63
CA ALA A 47 21.96 2.71 -18.04
C ALA A 47 22.65 2.50 -19.40
N LEU A 48 22.47 3.41 -20.35
CA LEU A 48 23.18 3.37 -21.64
C LEU A 48 24.68 3.69 -21.47
N ALA A 49 25.03 4.58 -20.55
CA ALA A 49 26.42 4.97 -20.29
C ALA A 49 27.24 3.85 -19.62
N LEU A 50 26.60 2.99 -18.83
CA LEU A 50 27.22 1.82 -18.20
C LEU A 50 27.70 0.74 -19.22
N GLY A 51 27.29 0.85 -20.49
CA GLY A 51 27.66 -0.09 -21.54
C GLY A 51 26.96 -1.46 -21.42
N ARG A 52 27.38 -2.43 -22.24
CA ARG A 52 26.68 -3.74 -22.36
C ARG A 52 27.08 -4.76 -21.29
N ASN A 53 28.20 -4.57 -20.60
CA ASN A 53 28.74 -5.47 -19.58
C ASN A 53 29.16 -4.67 -18.34
N PRO A 54 28.22 -4.12 -17.55
CA PRO A 54 28.56 -3.56 -16.26
C PRO A 54 29.15 -4.65 -15.37
N ASP A 55 30.16 -4.31 -14.57
CA ASP A 55 30.62 -5.22 -13.52
C ASP A 55 29.55 -5.39 -12.43
N ALA A 56 29.77 -6.34 -11.51
CA ALA A 56 28.78 -6.67 -10.48
C ALA A 56 28.46 -5.50 -9.53
N GLU A 57 29.43 -4.64 -9.24
CA GLU A 57 29.21 -3.46 -8.39
C GLU A 57 28.48 -2.36 -9.15
N GLN A 58 28.82 -2.14 -10.42
CA GLN A 58 28.11 -1.23 -11.31
C GLN A 58 26.64 -1.64 -11.50
N ALA A 59 26.37 -2.94 -11.69
CA ALA A 59 25.01 -3.46 -11.82
C ALA A 59 24.21 -3.32 -10.52
N LYS A 60 24.85 -3.59 -9.38
CA LYS A 60 24.25 -3.42 -8.05
C LYS A 60 23.95 -1.95 -7.76
N GLN A 61 24.88 -1.05 -8.04
CA GLN A 61 24.72 0.37 -7.83
C GLN A 61 23.66 0.98 -8.75
N ALA A 62 23.57 0.53 -10.01
CA ALA A 62 22.48 0.90 -10.91
C ALA A 62 21.11 0.43 -10.41
N ALA A 63 21.01 -0.80 -9.90
CA ALA A 63 19.78 -1.34 -9.33
C ALA A 63 19.36 -0.61 -8.04
N GLU A 64 20.32 -0.24 -7.19
CA GLU A 64 20.08 0.55 -5.97
C GLU A 64 19.67 1.99 -6.31
N SER A 65 20.35 2.65 -7.25
CA SER A 65 19.98 3.98 -7.74
C SER A 65 18.59 3.98 -8.40
N ALA A 66 18.26 2.94 -9.16
CA ALA A 66 16.93 2.80 -9.75
C ALA A 66 15.84 2.69 -8.68
N ARG A 67 16.06 1.85 -7.66
CA ARG A 67 15.16 1.71 -6.50
C ARG A 67 15.01 3.01 -5.70
N MET A 68 16.10 3.75 -5.52
CA MET A 68 16.11 5.04 -4.80
C MET A 68 15.37 6.14 -5.56
N SER A 69 15.52 6.19 -6.88
CA SER A 69 14.84 7.19 -7.74
C SER A 69 13.32 6.98 -7.85
N THR A 70 12.84 5.75 -7.65
CA THR A 70 11.40 5.44 -7.48
C THR A 70 10.92 5.63 -6.03
N GLY A 71 11.84 5.87 -5.09
CA GLY A 71 11.65 5.60 -3.66
C GLY A 71 11.38 6.81 -2.75
N ALA A 72 11.69 8.05 -3.15
CA ALA A 72 11.41 9.20 -2.29
C ALA A 72 11.22 10.50 -3.10
N GLY A 73 9.96 10.91 -3.30
CA GLY A 73 9.59 12.23 -3.79
C GLY A 73 9.79 13.30 -2.72
N GLY A 74 11.03 13.47 -2.25
CA GLY A 74 11.41 14.53 -1.29
C GLY A 74 11.63 15.90 -1.94
N ASP A 75 11.52 15.99 -3.27
CA ASP A 75 11.54 17.24 -4.02
C ASP A 75 10.28 18.06 -3.69
N GLY A 76 10.43 19.39 -3.62
CA GLY A 76 9.36 20.33 -3.33
C GLY A 76 8.15 20.11 -4.23
N VAL A 77 8.35 19.83 -5.51
CA VAL A 77 7.26 19.57 -6.47
C VAL A 77 6.31 18.44 -6.03
N PHE A 78 6.82 17.41 -5.35
CA PHE A 78 6.00 16.30 -4.87
C PHE A 78 5.38 16.60 -3.51
N VAL A 79 6.14 17.24 -2.62
CA VAL A 79 5.62 17.68 -1.31
C VAL A 79 4.52 18.74 -1.48
N ASP A 80 4.60 19.55 -2.53
CA ASP A 80 3.61 20.58 -2.85
C ASP A 80 2.28 19.99 -3.29
N LEU A 81 2.23 18.75 -3.80
CA LEU A 81 0.96 18.06 -4.08
C LEU A 81 0.07 17.96 -2.84
N ILE A 82 0.66 17.92 -1.63
CA ILE A 82 -0.10 17.98 -0.39
C ILE A 82 -0.14 19.39 0.20
N HIS A 83 1.01 20.05 0.37
CA HIS A 83 1.08 21.30 1.15
C HIS A 83 0.58 22.54 0.40
N ALA A 84 0.71 22.58 -0.93
CA ALA A 84 0.38 23.74 -1.74
C ALA A 84 -0.98 23.60 -2.44
N THR A 85 -1.79 22.61 -2.06
CA THR A 85 -3.11 22.35 -2.65
C THR A 85 -4.20 22.33 -1.58
N PRO A 86 -5.50 22.38 -1.97
CA PRO A 86 -6.61 22.20 -1.04
C PRO A 86 -6.56 20.91 -0.21
N LEU A 87 -5.75 19.92 -0.62
CA LEU A 87 -5.60 18.65 0.07
C LEU A 87 -5.06 18.81 1.50
N ALA A 88 -4.16 19.76 1.77
CA ALA A 88 -3.67 20.04 3.12
C ALA A 88 -4.79 20.37 4.10
N ALA A 89 -5.71 21.25 3.70
CA ALA A 89 -6.84 21.66 4.53
C ALA A 89 -7.81 20.50 4.78
N ILE A 90 -8.05 19.66 3.77
CA ILE A 90 -8.90 18.47 3.90
C ILE A 90 -8.28 17.44 4.85
N VAL A 91 -6.97 17.18 4.73
CA VAL A 91 -6.26 16.28 5.64
C VAL A 91 -6.32 16.80 7.07
N GLN A 92 -6.09 18.11 7.28
CA GLN A 92 -6.19 18.73 8.59
C GLN A 92 -7.61 18.71 9.15
N GLU A 93 -8.63 18.88 8.31
CA GLU A 93 -10.03 18.77 8.73
C GLU A 93 -10.36 17.38 9.28
N LEU A 94 -9.85 16.32 8.65
CA LEU A 94 -10.16 14.93 9.00
C LEU A 94 -9.32 14.40 10.17
N ILE A 95 -8.02 14.66 10.16
CA ILE A 95 -7.01 14.05 11.06
C ILE A 95 -6.57 15.01 12.18
N GLY A 96 -6.80 16.31 12.00
CA GLY A 96 -6.19 17.35 12.84
C GLY A 96 -4.74 17.61 12.43
N ASP A 97 -3.90 18.01 13.39
CA ASP A 97 -2.48 18.25 13.12
C ASP A 97 -1.76 16.94 12.76
N VAL A 98 -0.87 17.02 11.77
CA VAL A 98 -0.11 15.88 11.26
C VAL A 98 1.39 16.13 11.38
N LEU A 99 2.17 15.05 11.51
CA LEU A 99 3.64 15.14 11.45
C LEU A 99 4.09 15.67 10.09
N PRO A 100 5.21 16.42 10.00
CA PRO A 100 5.67 17.01 8.75
C PRO A 100 5.85 15.97 7.63
N VAL A 101 5.17 16.19 6.51
CA VAL A 101 5.30 15.36 5.31
C VAL A 101 6.54 15.80 4.54
N ARG A 102 7.54 14.92 4.47
CA ARG A 102 8.86 15.23 3.86
C ARG A 102 9.08 14.58 2.50
N GLY A 103 8.12 13.80 2.03
CA GLY A 103 8.15 13.18 0.72
C GLY A 103 7.10 12.09 0.55
N CYS A 104 7.10 11.48 -0.62
CA CYS A 104 6.17 10.41 -1.01
C CYS A 104 6.88 9.23 -1.65
N GLN A 105 6.16 8.12 -1.82
CA GLN A 105 6.55 7.07 -2.76
C GLN A 105 6.00 7.37 -4.15
N LEU A 106 6.79 7.06 -5.18
CA LEU A 106 6.43 7.28 -6.58
C LEU A 106 6.42 5.94 -7.37
N PRO A 107 5.56 4.97 -7.00
CA PRO A 107 5.48 3.69 -7.69
C PRO A 107 4.88 3.88 -9.08
N THR A 108 5.77 3.93 -10.08
CA THR A 108 5.42 3.95 -11.50
C THR A 108 5.21 2.51 -11.97
N ASN A 109 4.02 2.22 -12.51
CA ASN A 109 3.76 0.93 -13.16
C ASN A 109 3.74 1.16 -14.67
N PHE A 110 4.60 0.45 -15.39
CA PHE A 110 4.55 0.44 -16.85
C PHE A 110 3.59 -0.65 -17.34
N PRO A 111 3.08 -0.53 -18.58
CA PRO A 111 2.37 -1.62 -19.25
C PRO A 111 3.13 -2.93 -19.16
N THR A 112 2.46 -3.98 -18.70
CA THR A 112 3.02 -5.33 -18.68
C THR A 112 1.95 -6.37 -18.95
N ASP A 113 2.29 -7.35 -19.79
CA ASP A 113 1.47 -8.54 -19.98
C ASP A 113 1.47 -9.41 -18.70
N PRO A 114 0.42 -10.24 -18.49
CA PRO A 114 0.44 -11.24 -17.44
C PRO A 114 1.62 -12.19 -17.63
N GLY A 115 2.43 -12.40 -16.60
CA GLY A 115 3.68 -13.15 -16.70
C GLY A 115 3.94 -14.16 -15.58
N ASP A 116 5.13 -14.74 -15.63
CA ASP A 116 5.58 -15.79 -14.69
C ASP A 116 6.25 -15.24 -13.44
N HIS A 117 6.34 -13.91 -13.33
CA HIS A 117 6.88 -13.28 -12.13
C HIS A 117 6.03 -13.65 -10.92
N ILE A 118 6.68 -14.15 -9.88
CA ILE A 118 6.01 -14.57 -8.66
C ILE A 118 5.82 -13.36 -7.76
N ASN A 119 4.57 -13.05 -7.47
CA ASN A 119 4.18 -11.97 -6.57
C ASN A 119 4.36 -12.34 -5.09
N GLU A 120 4.06 -11.39 -4.21
CA GLU A 120 4.27 -11.54 -2.77
C GLU A 120 3.37 -12.58 -2.11
N SER A 121 2.21 -12.89 -2.71
CA SER A 121 1.38 -14.01 -2.27
C SER A 121 1.92 -15.38 -2.70
N GLY A 122 3.01 -15.42 -3.49
CA GLY A 122 3.64 -16.66 -3.94
C GLY A 122 3.06 -17.24 -5.24
N TYR A 123 2.30 -16.44 -5.99
CA TYR A 123 1.63 -16.85 -7.23
C TYR A 123 2.25 -16.18 -8.45
N PRO A 124 2.30 -16.88 -9.61
CA PRO A 124 2.55 -16.22 -10.88
C PRO A 124 1.52 -15.11 -11.13
N ASP A 125 1.99 -13.97 -11.63
CA ASP A 125 1.15 -12.82 -11.97
C ASP A 125 0.04 -13.18 -12.99
N ARG A 126 0.34 -14.09 -13.93
CA ARG A 126 -0.65 -14.63 -14.89
C ARG A 126 -1.81 -15.39 -14.24
N ASP A 127 -1.55 -16.01 -13.08
CA ASP A 127 -2.51 -16.85 -12.36
C ASP A 127 -3.22 -16.08 -11.25
N THR A 128 -2.81 -14.82 -11.02
CA THR A 128 -3.37 -13.95 -9.99
C THR A 128 -4.54 -13.15 -10.57
N PRO A 129 -5.78 -13.32 -10.04
CA PRO A 129 -6.96 -12.64 -10.55
C PRO A 129 -6.90 -11.11 -10.45
N PHE A 130 -7.88 -10.44 -11.06
CA PHE A 130 -8.08 -8.99 -10.94
C PHE A 130 -6.85 -8.16 -11.31
N HIS A 131 -6.24 -8.47 -12.46
CA HIS A 131 -5.03 -7.82 -12.94
C HIS A 131 -3.86 -7.94 -11.95
N GLY A 132 -3.63 -9.14 -11.39
CA GLY A 132 -2.49 -9.38 -10.51
C GLY A 132 -2.66 -8.84 -9.10
N TRP A 133 -3.88 -8.51 -8.66
CA TRP A 133 -4.09 -7.92 -7.33
C TRP A 133 -3.84 -8.95 -6.21
N HIS A 134 -2.88 -8.65 -5.35
CA HIS A 134 -2.48 -9.52 -4.23
C HIS A 134 -2.42 -8.75 -2.89
N GLY A 135 -3.52 -8.06 -2.56
CA GLY A 135 -3.68 -7.13 -1.44
C GLY A 135 -2.75 -7.30 -0.23
N HIS A 136 -2.28 -6.19 0.33
CA HIS A 136 -1.47 -6.16 1.54
C HIS A 136 -1.98 -5.11 2.53
N LEU A 137 -1.70 -5.32 3.82
CA LEU A 137 -1.78 -4.25 4.79
C LEU A 137 -0.47 -3.46 4.78
N ASP A 138 -0.59 -2.14 4.80
CA ASP A 138 0.56 -1.27 4.88
C ASP A 138 1.25 -1.39 6.24
N GLY A 139 2.55 -1.08 6.29
CA GLY A 139 3.34 -1.20 7.52
C GLY A 139 3.93 -2.59 7.78
N LEU A 140 3.51 -3.58 6.99
CA LEU A 140 4.34 -4.71 6.63
C LEU A 140 5.45 -4.21 5.69
N TRP A 141 6.65 -4.78 5.75
CA TRP A 141 7.70 -4.39 4.80
C TRP A 141 8.21 -5.59 4.01
N ASN A 142 7.98 -5.53 2.71
CA ASN A 142 8.58 -6.41 1.72
C ASN A 142 8.67 -5.89 0.27
N GLY A 143 8.08 -4.73 -0.04
CA GLY A 143 7.94 -4.19 -1.40
C GLY A 143 9.22 -3.79 -2.17
N ALA A 144 10.40 -4.31 -1.82
CA ALA A 144 11.64 -4.10 -2.57
C ALA A 144 12.52 -5.36 -2.70
N ALA A 145 12.16 -6.45 -2.03
CA ALA A 145 12.94 -7.69 -2.05
C ALA A 145 12.26 -8.72 -2.95
N PRO A 146 12.98 -9.35 -3.91
CA PRO A 146 12.37 -10.30 -4.82
C PRO A 146 11.89 -11.55 -4.06
N MET A 147 10.69 -12.01 -4.40
CA MET A 147 10.14 -13.27 -3.90
C MET A 147 10.89 -14.48 -4.45
N HIS A 148 10.70 -15.66 -3.85
CA HIS A 148 11.15 -16.90 -4.47
C HIS A 148 10.42 -17.14 -5.79
N GLN A 149 11.17 -17.09 -6.89
CA GLN A 149 10.64 -17.09 -8.26
C GLN A 149 10.43 -18.48 -8.87
N ARG A 150 10.49 -19.56 -8.06
CA ARG A 150 10.31 -20.94 -8.55
C ARG A 150 9.06 -21.58 -7.96
N THR A 151 8.30 -22.23 -8.83
CA THR A 151 7.10 -23.02 -8.48
C THR A 151 7.27 -24.51 -8.78
N ASP A 152 8.33 -24.89 -9.50
CA ASP A 152 8.65 -26.27 -9.87
C ASP A 152 9.35 -27.05 -8.74
N ARG A 153 9.87 -26.35 -7.74
CA ARG A 153 10.44 -26.93 -6.52
C ARG A 153 10.31 -25.99 -5.33
N LYS A 154 10.40 -26.55 -4.13
CA LYS A 154 10.58 -25.78 -2.90
C LYS A 154 12.00 -25.22 -2.80
N MET A 155 12.17 -24.19 -1.97
CA MET A 155 13.49 -23.73 -1.55
C MET A 155 14.31 -24.88 -0.95
N THR A 156 15.60 -24.91 -1.27
CA THR A 156 16.59 -25.70 -0.52
C THR A 156 16.75 -25.15 0.90
N ALA A 157 17.33 -25.93 1.81
CA ALA A 157 17.61 -25.48 3.18
C ALA A 157 18.49 -24.20 3.21
N ALA A 158 19.44 -24.09 2.28
CA ALA A 158 20.30 -22.91 2.18
C ALA A 158 19.53 -21.66 1.70
N GLU A 159 18.68 -21.81 0.68
CA GLU A 159 17.80 -20.72 0.20
C GLU A 159 16.81 -20.28 1.27
N ASN A 160 16.22 -21.23 1.99
CA ASN A 160 15.31 -20.93 3.10
C ASN A 160 16.03 -20.18 4.23
N LYS A 161 17.22 -20.63 4.63
CA LYS A 161 18.04 -19.91 5.61
C LYS A 161 18.34 -18.47 5.15
N ALA A 162 18.74 -18.29 3.88
CA ALA A 162 19.01 -16.97 3.31
C ALA A 162 17.75 -16.10 3.20
N TRP A 163 16.58 -16.70 2.99
CA TRP A 163 15.29 -16.02 2.97
C TRP A 163 14.98 -15.35 4.31
N PHE A 164 15.15 -16.08 5.42
CA PHE A 164 14.85 -15.58 6.76
C PHE A 164 15.96 -14.69 7.36
N GLN A 165 17.14 -14.63 6.75
CA GLN A 165 18.20 -13.69 7.15
C GLN A 165 17.85 -12.23 6.84
N ASP A 166 16.99 -11.99 5.85
CA ASP A 166 16.53 -10.66 5.48
C ASP A 166 15.04 -10.50 5.84
N PRO A 167 14.72 -9.83 6.96
CA PRO A 167 13.33 -9.61 7.38
C PRO A 167 12.46 -8.88 6.34
N SER A 168 13.06 -8.19 5.36
CA SER A 168 12.29 -7.60 4.27
C SER A 168 11.74 -8.64 3.30
N ARG A 169 12.31 -9.84 3.20
CA ARG A 169 11.79 -10.89 2.31
C ARG A 169 10.61 -11.63 2.90
N ASN A 170 10.53 -11.67 4.22
CA ASN A 170 9.59 -12.52 4.92
C ASN A 170 8.39 -11.76 5.51
N GLY A 171 8.31 -10.43 5.29
CA GLY A 171 7.19 -9.60 5.74
C GLY A 171 7.26 -9.15 7.21
N CYS A 172 8.38 -9.34 7.91
CA CYS A 172 8.53 -9.04 9.34
C CYS A 172 9.65 -8.03 9.66
N ARG A 173 9.99 -7.13 8.74
CA ARG A 173 11.07 -6.14 8.97
C ARG A 173 10.83 -5.18 10.14
N ARG A 174 9.58 -4.98 10.56
CA ARG A 174 9.17 -3.96 11.53
C ARG A 174 8.54 -4.64 12.75
N ALA A 175 9.38 -5.03 13.71
CA ALA A 175 8.95 -5.57 15.00
C ALA A 175 9.15 -4.53 16.11
N PHE A 176 8.17 -4.45 17.00
CA PHE A 176 8.13 -3.55 18.16
C PHE A 176 7.71 -4.35 19.40
N PRO A 177 8.61 -5.19 19.97
CA PRO A 177 8.29 -6.05 21.11
C PRO A 177 7.80 -5.27 22.33
N GLU A 178 8.30 -4.05 22.54
CA GLU A 178 7.89 -3.13 23.61
C GLU A 178 6.41 -2.72 23.52
N HIS A 179 5.83 -2.83 22.32
CA HIS A 179 4.44 -2.53 22.01
C HIS A 179 3.62 -3.80 21.71
N ALA A 180 4.20 -5.00 21.96
CA ALA A 180 3.61 -6.29 21.60
C ALA A 180 3.05 -6.30 20.16
N THR A 181 3.83 -5.80 19.19
CA THR A 181 3.34 -5.56 17.83
C THR A 181 4.44 -5.82 16.79
N ASN A 182 4.09 -6.43 15.65
CA ASN A 182 5.01 -6.75 14.55
C ASN A 182 4.58 -6.14 13.21
N ILE A 183 3.95 -4.97 13.29
CA ILE A 183 3.55 -4.17 12.15
C ILE A 183 3.80 -2.69 12.46
N MET A 184 4.23 -1.92 11.46
CA MET A 184 4.33 -0.46 11.58
C MET A 184 2.97 0.19 11.28
N GLY A 185 2.72 1.40 11.78
CA GLY A 185 1.51 2.13 11.46
C GLY A 185 1.77 3.54 10.94
N PHE A 186 0.74 4.10 10.34
CA PHE A 186 0.51 5.54 10.09
C PHE A 186 -1.01 5.74 10.13
N THR A 187 -1.50 6.97 10.01
CA THR A 187 -2.93 7.26 10.18
C THR A 187 -3.68 7.03 8.87
N ALA A 188 -3.21 7.65 7.78
CA ALA A 188 -3.83 7.57 6.46
C ALA A 188 -2.80 7.41 5.32
N LEU A 189 -3.19 6.66 4.29
CA LEU A 189 -2.52 6.66 3.00
C LEU A 189 -3.23 7.67 2.12
N VAL A 190 -2.50 8.69 1.66
CA VAL A 190 -3.01 9.68 0.72
C VAL A 190 -2.39 9.41 -0.63
N ALA A 191 -3.23 9.17 -1.62
CA ALA A 191 -2.85 8.74 -2.95
C ALA A 191 -3.25 9.81 -3.97
N VAL A 192 -2.31 10.33 -4.75
CA VAL A 192 -2.56 11.38 -5.76
C VAL A 192 -2.31 10.81 -7.15
N ALA A 193 -3.31 10.94 -8.03
CA ALA A 193 -3.24 10.48 -9.41
C ALA A 193 -2.52 11.49 -10.30
N LEU A 194 -1.43 11.03 -10.93
CA LEU A 194 -0.64 11.79 -11.89
C LEU A 194 -0.85 11.30 -13.34
N SER A 195 -1.57 10.20 -13.52
CA SER A 195 -1.99 9.64 -14.80
C SER A 195 -3.45 9.17 -14.72
N ASP A 196 -4.05 8.94 -15.88
CA ASP A 196 -5.43 8.46 -15.95
C ASP A 196 -5.54 7.01 -15.46
N GLN A 197 -6.47 6.80 -14.53
CA GLN A 197 -6.81 5.49 -13.94
C GLN A 197 -8.34 5.36 -13.88
N THR A 198 -9.06 5.90 -14.86
CA THR A 198 -10.53 5.89 -14.88
C THR A 198 -11.11 4.55 -15.32
N GLU A 199 -10.31 3.74 -16.03
CA GLU A 199 -10.65 2.39 -16.48
C GLU A 199 -10.03 1.30 -15.58
N GLU A 200 -10.57 0.07 -15.61
CA GLU A 200 -9.98 -1.08 -14.90
C GLU A 200 -8.76 -1.60 -15.65
N GLY A 201 -7.74 -2.06 -14.92
CA GLY A 201 -6.49 -2.52 -15.52
C GLY A 201 -5.57 -1.39 -15.98
N SER A 202 -5.83 -0.13 -15.59
CA SER A 202 -4.91 1.00 -15.78
C SER A 202 -3.93 1.15 -14.62
N GLY A 203 -3.65 0.05 -13.91
CA GLY A 203 -2.84 0.07 -12.71
C GLY A 203 -3.51 0.71 -11.51
N ASN A 204 -4.84 0.72 -11.43
CA ASN A 204 -5.62 1.27 -10.32
C ASN A 204 -5.10 0.82 -8.95
N LEU A 205 -5.26 1.69 -7.95
CA LEU A 205 -5.22 1.28 -6.54
C LEU A 205 -6.44 0.39 -6.27
N GLY A 206 -6.22 -0.90 -6.06
CA GLY A 206 -7.25 -1.85 -5.67
C GLY A 206 -7.38 -1.91 -4.16
N LEU A 207 -8.57 -1.65 -3.62
CA LEU A 207 -8.87 -1.62 -2.19
C LEU A 207 -9.88 -2.72 -1.83
N LEU A 208 -9.67 -3.41 -0.72
CA LEU A 208 -10.73 -4.23 -0.12
C LEU A 208 -11.67 -3.34 0.69
N LYS A 209 -12.61 -2.70 0.00
CA LYS A 209 -13.56 -1.73 0.55
C LYS A 209 -14.27 -2.25 1.81
N GLY A 210 -14.24 -1.48 2.89
CA GLY A 210 -14.88 -1.80 4.18
C GLY A 210 -14.09 -2.75 5.08
N ALA A 211 -12.95 -3.29 4.62
CA ALA A 211 -12.17 -4.26 5.38
C ALA A 211 -11.49 -3.70 6.63
N HIS A 212 -11.35 -2.37 6.75
CA HIS A 212 -10.81 -1.74 7.95
C HIS A 212 -11.63 -2.06 9.21
N HIS A 213 -12.94 -2.21 9.11
CA HIS A 213 -13.77 -2.65 10.25
C HIS A 213 -13.42 -4.07 10.72
N ARG A 214 -13.15 -4.98 9.77
CA ARG A 214 -12.76 -6.36 10.08
C ARG A 214 -11.32 -6.41 10.61
N MET A 215 -10.44 -5.58 10.06
CA MET A 215 -9.07 -5.44 10.54
C MET A 215 -9.01 -4.87 11.97
N GLU A 216 -9.76 -3.79 12.28
CA GLU A 216 -9.85 -3.21 13.63
C GLU A 216 -10.25 -4.27 14.65
N ARG A 217 -11.33 -5.00 14.36
CA ARG A 217 -11.80 -6.10 15.21
C ARG A 217 -10.76 -7.22 15.33
N PHE A 218 -10.11 -7.59 14.23
CA PHE A 218 -9.07 -8.62 14.27
C PHE A 218 -7.88 -8.21 15.15
N PHE A 219 -7.46 -6.94 15.11
CA PHE A 219 -6.41 -6.44 16.01
C PHE A 219 -6.86 -6.42 17.46
N GLN A 220 -8.12 -6.06 17.75
CA GLN A 220 -8.69 -6.18 19.11
C GLN A 220 -8.63 -7.64 19.60
N GLU A 221 -9.02 -8.60 18.76
CA GLU A 221 -8.97 -10.04 19.07
C GLU A 221 -7.54 -10.52 19.32
N GLN A 222 -6.55 -10.07 18.51
CA GLN A 222 -5.14 -10.37 18.76
C GLN A 222 -4.64 -9.78 20.09
N ARG A 223 -5.01 -8.54 20.41
CA ARG A 223 -4.66 -7.89 21.68
C ARG A 223 -5.19 -8.68 22.86
N ASP A 224 -6.48 -9.05 22.81
CA ASP A 224 -7.17 -9.77 23.88
C ASP A 224 -6.60 -11.19 24.06
N ALA A 225 -6.05 -11.78 23.00
CA ALA A 225 -5.33 -13.04 23.02
C ALA A 225 -3.84 -12.93 23.46
N GLY A 226 -3.36 -11.74 23.82
CA GLY A 226 -1.99 -11.51 24.31
C GLY A 226 -0.98 -11.07 23.26
N GLY A 227 -1.41 -10.85 22.01
CA GLY A 227 -0.56 -10.38 20.91
C GLY A 227 0.47 -11.42 20.41
N PRO A 228 1.43 -10.98 19.57
CA PRO A 228 1.58 -9.62 19.07
C PRO A 228 0.47 -9.20 18.10
N LEU A 229 0.26 -7.89 17.93
CA LEU A 229 -0.56 -7.36 16.84
C LEU A 229 0.20 -7.47 15.51
N GLY A 230 -0.45 -7.99 14.48
CA GLY A 230 0.15 -8.21 13.17
C GLY A 230 0.51 -9.67 12.88
N PRO A 231 1.40 -9.91 11.90
CA PRO A 231 1.82 -11.25 11.51
C PRO A 231 2.52 -11.99 12.64
N ASP A 232 2.38 -13.32 12.62
CA ASP A 232 2.84 -14.25 13.66
C ASP A 232 2.14 -14.05 15.03
N GLY A 233 1.17 -13.12 15.11
CA GLY A 233 0.21 -13.03 16.20
C GLY A 233 -0.93 -14.06 16.07
N PRO A 234 -1.78 -14.18 17.11
CA PRO A 234 -2.93 -15.08 17.11
C PRO A 234 -3.77 -14.92 15.83
N GLY A 235 -4.10 -16.03 15.17
CA GLY A 235 -4.94 -16.04 13.96
C GLY A 235 -4.29 -15.49 12.67
N TRP A 236 -3.03 -15.07 12.69
CA TRP A 236 -2.34 -14.53 11.51
C TRP A 236 -0.98 -15.20 11.27
N PRO A 237 -0.96 -16.46 10.78
CA PRO A 237 0.28 -17.06 10.30
C PRO A 237 0.84 -16.19 9.16
N ARG A 238 2.13 -15.88 9.18
CA ARG A 238 2.74 -14.98 8.18
C ARG A 238 3.04 -15.66 6.84
N ILE A 239 3.45 -16.92 6.87
CA ILE A 239 3.87 -17.67 5.67
C ILE A 239 2.72 -18.55 5.16
N ASP A 240 2.52 -18.52 3.85
CA ASP A 240 1.68 -19.45 3.10
C ASP A 240 2.56 -20.51 2.44
N THR A 241 2.71 -21.66 3.10
CA THR A 241 3.50 -22.79 2.56
C THR A 241 2.79 -23.53 1.44
N ASP A 242 1.50 -23.28 1.25
CA ASP A 242 0.65 -23.92 0.25
C ASP A 242 0.57 -23.10 -1.05
N ALA A 243 1.09 -21.87 -1.05
CA ALA A 243 1.24 -21.08 -2.27
C ALA A 243 2.10 -21.81 -3.32
N PRO A 244 1.94 -21.54 -4.63
CA PRO A 244 2.66 -22.24 -5.69
C PRO A 244 4.20 -22.26 -5.55
N ASN A 245 4.80 -21.19 -5.00
CA ASN A 245 6.24 -21.14 -4.74
C ASN A 245 6.67 -21.75 -3.38
N GLY A 246 5.71 -22.27 -2.61
CA GLY A 246 5.86 -22.84 -1.27
C GLY A 246 6.24 -21.85 -0.17
N ASN A 247 6.27 -20.55 -0.45
CA ASN A 247 6.71 -19.48 0.46
C ASN A 247 5.98 -18.16 0.17
N GLY A 248 4.66 -18.21 -0.03
CA GLY A 248 3.83 -17.02 -0.17
C GLY A 248 3.72 -16.27 1.15
N LEU A 249 3.35 -14.99 1.10
CA LEU A 249 3.14 -14.18 2.30
C LEU A 249 1.65 -13.87 2.49
N ARG A 250 1.20 -14.00 3.73
CA ARG A 250 -0.16 -13.66 4.17
C ARG A 250 -0.15 -12.22 4.66
N HIS A 251 -0.39 -11.27 3.76
CA HIS A 251 -0.27 -9.84 4.09
C HIS A 251 -1.46 -9.21 4.80
N TYR A 252 -2.52 -9.97 4.96
CA TYR A 252 -3.63 -9.66 5.85
C TYR A 252 -4.30 -11.00 6.20
N PRO A 253 -5.03 -11.08 7.32
CA PRO A 253 -5.57 -12.34 7.80
C PRO A 253 -6.55 -12.99 6.83
N ASP A 254 -6.49 -14.32 6.71
CA ASP A 254 -7.45 -15.09 5.90
C ASP A 254 -8.90 -14.88 6.37
N ALA A 255 -9.12 -14.71 7.68
CA ALA A 255 -10.43 -14.40 8.24
C ALA A 255 -11.01 -13.09 7.68
N VAL A 256 -10.15 -12.08 7.47
CA VAL A 256 -10.55 -10.81 6.84
C VAL A 256 -10.77 -11.03 5.35
N ARG A 257 -9.87 -11.75 4.66
CA ARG A 257 -10.03 -12.09 3.24
C ARG A 257 -11.37 -12.77 2.94
N ASN A 258 -11.72 -13.77 3.73
CA ASN A 258 -12.90 -14.61 3.53
C ASN A 258 -14.21 -13.90 3.93
N ALA A 259 -14.14 -12.75 4.61
CA ALA A 259 -15.31 -11.94 4.96
C ALA A 259 -15.85 -11.10 3.78
N PHE A 260 -15.18 -11.11 2.62
CA PHE A 260 -15.57 -10.37 1.41
C PHE A 260 -15.73 -11.31 0.20
N PRO A 261 -16.75 -12.20 0.20
CA PRO A 261 -16.96 -13.18 -0.87
C PRO A 261 -17.45 -12.56 -2.18
N ASP A 262 -18.12 -11.41 -2.11
CA ASP A 262 -18.85 -10.83 -3.23
C ASP A 262 -17.95 -10.51 -4.43
N GLY A 263 -18.28 -11.12 -5.56
CA GLY A 263 -17.53 -10.97 -6.81
C GLY A 263 -16.13 -11.59 -6.81
N GLY A 264 -15.69 -12.19 -5.71
CA GLY A 264 -14.42 -12.90 -5.59
C GLY A 264 -14.35 -14.15 -6.47
N THR A 265 -13.17 -14.74 -6.54
CA THR A 265 -12.92 -15.95 -7.33
C THR A 265 -11.97 -16.90 -6.60
N THR A 266 -11.98 -18.17 -7.00
CA THR A 266 -11.12 -19.20 -6.43
C THR A 266 -10.24 -19.78 -7.52
N THR A 267 -8.93 -19.82 -7.29
CA THR A 267 -7.97 -20.45 -8.20
C THR A 267 -8.08 -21.98 -8.14
N ALA A 268 -7.50 -22.68 -9.13
CA ALA A 268 -7.66 -24.13 -9.28
C ALA A 268 -7.16 -24.94 -8.06
N ASP A 269 -6.24 -24.38 -7.28
CA ASP A 269 -5.72 -24.92 -6.02
C ASP A 269 -6.63 -24.67 -4.81
N GLY A 270 -7.77 -24.01 -4.99
CA GLY A 270 -8.73 -23.72 -3.93
C GLY A 270 -8.48 -22.40 -3.18
N LYS A 271 -7.44 -21.61 -3.54
CA LYS A 271 -7.21 -20.31 -2.90
C LYS A 271 -8.28 -19.30 -3.32
N PHE A 272 -8.95 -18.72 -2.32
CA PHE A 272 -9.90 -17.64 -2.53
C PHE A 272 -9.21 -16.27 -2.69
N TRP A 273 -9.71 -15.46 -3.63
CA TRP A 273 -9.28 -14.11 -3.95
C TRP A 273 -10.50 -13.17 -3.93
N PRO A 274 -10.60 -12.25 -2.96
CA PRO A 274 -11.69 -11.29 -2.94
C PRO A 274 -11.52 -10.29 -4.08
N ARG A 275 -12.65 -9.81 -4.63
CA ARG A 275 -12.61 -8.78 -5.67
C ARG A 275 -12.25 -7.43 -5.05
N PRO A 276 -11.15 -6.79 -5.46
CA PRO A 276 -10.85 -5.43 -5.01
C PRO A 276 -11.79 -4.43 -5.68
N THR A 277 -12.10 -3.34 -4.96
CA THR A 277 -12.61 -2.12 -5.57
C THR A 277 -11.44 -1.40 -6.24
N GLN A 278 -11.41 -1.39 -7.57
CA GLN A 278 -10.42 -0.63 -8.34
C GLN A 278 -10.79 0.86 -8.33
N VAL A 279 -10.08 1.67 -7.55
CA VAL A 279 -10.38 3.09 -7.40
C VAL A 279 -10.15 3.81 -8.73
N LYS A 280 -11.16 4.57 -9.16
CA LYS A 280 -11.14 5.35 -10.40
C LYS A 280 -10.71 6.77 -10.12
N MET A 281 -9.62 7.20 -10.76
CA MET A 281 -9.04 8.53 -10.56
C MET A 281 -8.53 9.07 -11.89
N ALA A 282 -8.96 10.29 -12.22
CA ALA A 282 -8.34 11.10 -13.27
C ALA A 282 -7.08 11.81 -12.73
N PRO A 283 -6.16 12.29 -13.58
CA PRO A 283 -5.05 13.11 -13.13
C PRO A 283 -5.57 14.34 -12.36
N GLY A 284 -5.04 14.54 -11.15
CA GLY A 284 -5.47 15.63 -10.26
C GLY A 284 -6.49 15.21 -9.20
N ASP A 285 -7.03 14.00 -9.28
CA ASP A 285 -7.80 13.40 -8.19
C ASP A 285 -6.85 12.93 -7.07
N ALA A 286 -7.35 12.93 -5.84
CA ALA A 286 -6.69 12.28 -4.72
C ALA A 286 -7.64 11.31 -4.01
N ALA A 287 -7.08 10.32 -3.32
CA ALA A 287 -7.82 9.46 -2.40
C ALA A 287 -7.18 9.50 -1.00
N ILE A 288 -8.02 9.51 0.02
CA ILE A 288 -7.60 9.30 1.42
C ILE A 288 -8.09 7.92 1.82
N VAL A 289 -7.18 7.05 2.26
CA VAL A 289 -7.43 5.64 2.59
C VAL A 289 -6.96 5.38 4.01
N LEU A 290 -7.78 4.71 4.83
CA LEU A 290 -7.37 4.29 6.17
C LEU A 290 -6.22 3.28 6.07
N HIS A 291 -5.24 3.38 6.96
CA HIS A 291 -4.08 2.48 6.97
C HIS A 291 -4.47 0.98 7.07
N ALA A 292 -5.64 0.69 7.65
CA ALA A 292 -6.14 -0.65 7.88
C ALA A 292 -6.91 -1.26 6.69
N VAL A 293 -6.96 -0.60 5.52
CA VAL A 293 -7.57 -1.16 4.31
C VAL A 293 -6.53 -1.98 3.53
N PRO A 294 -6.71 -3.30 3.37
CA PRO A 294 -5.87 -4.10 2.48
C PRO A 294 -5.94 -3.58 1.06
N HIS A 295 -4.79 -3.35 0.45
CA HIS A 295 -4.71 -2.73 -0.86
C HIS A 295 -3.53 -3.25 -1.68
N CYS A 296 -3.56 -3.02 -2.98
CA CYS A 296 -2.42 -3.25 -3.86
C CYS A 296 -2.64 -2.49 -5.16
N ALA A 297 -1.54 -2.16 -5.82
CA ALA A 297 -1.53 -1.82 -7.23
C ALA A 297 -2.06 -2.98 -8.08
N THR A 298 -2.91 -2.68 -9.06
CA THR A 298 -3.16 -3.62 -10.17
C THR A 298 -2.08 -3.48 -11.25
N ARG A 299 -1.98 -4.49 -12.11
CA ARG A 299 -1.19 -4.48 -13.35
C ARG A 299 -1.76 -3.46 -14.34
N VAL A 300 -0.88 -2.86 -15.14
CA VAL A 300 -1.25 -1.99 -16.26
C VAL A 300 -1.37 -2.84 -17.52
N ALA A 301 -2.60 -3.11 -17.95
CA ALA A 301 -2.91 -3.84 -19.19
C ALA A 301 -3.05 -2.90 -20.41
N GLY A 302 -3.23 -1.60 -20.17
CA GLY A 302 -3.29 -0.58 -21.23
C GLY A 302 -1.91 -0.17 -21.76
N THR A 303 -1.87 0.88 -22.60
CA THR A 303 -0.63 1.36 -23.23
C THR A 303 0.09 2.45 -22.44
N GLU A 304 -0.62 3.12 -21.54
CA GLU A 304 -0.09 4.26 -20.80
C GLU A 304 0.42 3.84 -19.41
N PRO A 305 1.59 4.33 -18.98
CA PRO A 305 2.08 4.04 -17.64
C PRO A 305 1.21 4.69 -16.57
N ARG A 306 1.07 3.99 -15.45
CA ARG A 306 0.43 4.54 -14.25
C ARG A 306 1.43 5.29 -13.40
N LEU A 307 1.11 6.54 -13.11
CA LEU A 307 1.88 7.46 -12.26
C LEU A 307 1.04 7.87 -11.04
N MET A 308 1.58 7.62 -9.86
CA MET A 308 0.93 7.93 -8.57
C MET A 308 1.95 8.46 -7.58
N ALA A 309 1.51 9.36 -6.71
CA ALA A 309 2.25 9.78 -5.52
C ALA A 309 1.51 9.29 -4.27
N TYR A 310 2.20 8.56 -3.39
CA TYR A 310 1.64 8.03 -2.15
C TYR A 310 2.33 8.64 -0.92
N PHE A 311 1.54 9.28 -0.07
CA PHE A 311 1.97 9.87 1.19
C PHE A 311 1.42 9.03 2.34
N ARG A 312 2.29 8.69 3.30
CA ARG A 312 1.85 8.12 4.58
C ARG A 312 1.75 9.27 5.58
N ILE A 313 0.53 9.59 5.96
CA ILE A 313 0.21 10.68 6.88
C ILE A 313 0.08 10.11 8.28
N THR A 314 0.71 10.76 9.24
CA THR A 314 0.73 10.34 10.64
C THR A 314 0.22 11.49 11.48
N SER A 315 -0.80 11.24 12.31
CA SER A 315 -1.31 12.22 13.26
C SER A 315 -0.20 12.70 14.20
N ALA A 316 -0.15 14.01 14.46
CA ALA A 316 0.76 14.60 15.43
C ALA A 316 0.33 14.32 16.89
N ALA A 317 -0.88 13.82 17.11
CA ALA A 317 -1.36 13.41 18.42
C ALA A 317 -0.77 12.07 18.89
N ARG A 318 -0.08 11.32 18.02
CA ARG A 318 0.58 10.07 18.41
C ARG A 318 1.68 10.32 19.43
N PRO A 319 1.79 9.48 20.48
CA PRO A 319 2.93 9.53 21.39
C PRO A 319 4.21 9.01 20.74
N GLU A 320 4.12 8.12 19.74
CA GLU A 320 5.28 7.57 19.05
C GLU A 320 5.73 8.42 17.84
N ALA A 321 7.02 8.33 17.53
CA ALA A 321 7.60 8.96 16.35
C ALA A 321 7.04 8.37 15.03
N ASN A 322 7.19 9.13 13.93
CA ASN A 322 6.81 8.67 12.60
C ASN A 322 7.44 7.31 12.25
N HIS A 323 6.72 6.48 11.49
CA HIS A 323 7.14 5.12 11.11
C HIS A 323 7.38 4.17 12.32
N ARG A 324 6.75 4.46 13.45
CA ARG A 324 6.54 3.51 14.55
C ARG A 324 5.09 3.05 14.56
N VAL A 325 4.76 2.16 15.48
CA VAL A 325 3.40 1.68 15.69
C VAL A 325 2.73 2.44 16.83
N HIS A 326 1.42 2.63 16.74
CA HIS A 326 0.53 3.04 17.82
C HIS A 326 -0.54 1.95 17.99
N PRO A 327 -0.34 0.97 18.88
CA PRO A 327 -1.20 -0.21 19.00
C PRO A 327 -2.67 0.12 19.26
N GLU A 328 -2.94 1.18 20.03
CA GLU A 328 -4.28 1.66 20.32
C GLU A 328 -5.00 2.09 19.04
N ALA A 329 -4.31 2.80 18.15
CA ALA A 329 -4.86 3.20 16.84
C ALA A 329 -5.05 2.03 15.86
N LEU A 330 -4.39 0.88 16.06
CA LEU A 330 -4.70 -0.35 15.31
C LEU A 330 -6.03 -0.96 15.79
N CYS A 331 -6.32 -0.83 17.09
CA CYS A 331 -7.52 -1.38 17.72
C CYS A 331 -8.70 -0.40 17.76
N ASP A 332 -8.47 0.89 17.52
CA ASP A 332 -9.47 1.94 17.37
C ASP A 332 -8.98 2.94 16.31
N ILE A 333 -9.24 2.62 15.05
CA ILE A 333 -8.71 3.35 13.88
C ILE A 333 -9.11 4.82 13.94
N TRP A 334 -10.31 5.11 14.46
CA TRP A 334 -10.90 6.43 14.49
C TRP A 334 -10.39 7.31 15.62
N SER A 335 -9.61 6.78 16.57
CA SER A 335 -8.99 7.56 17.66
C SER A 335 -8.10 8.70 17.16
N GLU A 336 -7.60 8.59 15.93
CA GLU A 336 -6.72 9.58 15.29
C GLU A 336 -7.44 10.50 14.30
N TRP A 337 -8.77 10.44 14.25
CA TRP A 337 -9.60 11.14 13.27
C TRP A 337 -10.63 12.03 13.98
N PRO A 338 -10.20 13.08 14.71
CA PRO A 338 -11.11 13.97 15.44
C PRO A 338 -12.15 14.62 14.51
N GLY A 339 -11.80 14.85 13.24
CA GLY A 339 -12.71 15.38 12.21
C GLY A 339 -13.83 14.43 11.77
N MET A 340 -13.78 13.17 12.22
CA MET A 340 -14.76 12.12 11.97
C MET A 340 -15.59 11.77 13.21
N ALA A 341 -15.36 12.44 14.35
CA ALA A 341 -15.94 12.05 15.63
C ALA A 341 -17.48 12.01 15.62
N ASP A 342 -18.13 12.95 14.94
CA ASP A 342 -19.58 13.02 14.80
C ASP A 342 -20.16 11.86 13.97
N VAL A 343 -19.49 11.47 12.87
CA VAL A 343 -19.85 10.32 12.04
C VAL A 343 -19.65 9.02 12.81
N VAL A 344 -18.48 8.85 13.41
CA VAL A 344 -18.11 7.65 14.16
C VAL A 344 -19.05 7.44 15.34
N HIS A 345 -19.39 8.50 16.07
CA HIS A 345 -20.35 8.45 17.18
C HIS A 345 -21.74 8.02 16.70
N ALA A 346 -22.23 8.57 15.59
CA ALA A 346 -23.53 8.21 15.04
C ALA A 346 -23.63 6.71 14.69
N HIS A 347 -22.59 6.12 14.09
CA HIS A 347 -22.58 4.69 13.76
C HIS A 347 -22.36 3.78 14.97
N ARG A 348 -21.42 4.13 15.87
CA ARG A 348 -21.12 3.31 17.06
C ARG A 348 -22.24 3.29 18.09
N THR A 349 -23.15 4.26 18.09
CA THR A 349 -24.32 4.30 19.01
C THR A 349 -25.60 3.74 18.40
N ALA A 350 -25.67 3.63 17.07
CA ALA A 350 -26.81 3.03 16.36
C ALA A 350 -26.77 1.50 16.31
N THR A 351 -25.67 0.87 16.75
CA THR A 351 -25.42 -0.58 16.71
C THR A 351 -25.58 -1.20 18.09
#